data_AF-A0A6C0I8U3-F1
#
_entry.id   AF-A0A6C0I8U3-F1
#
_cell.length_a   1.000
_cell.length_b   1.000
_cell.length_c   1.000
_cell.angle_alpha   90.00
_cell.angle_beta   90.00
_cell.angle_gamma   90.00
#
_symmetry.space_group_name_H-M   'P 1'
#
loop_
_entity.id
_entity.type
_entity.pdbx_description
1 polymer ?
#
loop_
_entity_poly.entity_id
_entity_poly.type
_entity_poly.pdbx_seq_one_letter_code
_entity_poly.pdbx_strand_id
1 'polypeptide(L)'
;MSLNMNMNPLNNNDYFGNGEFEFTNEWSRPYFKSAHQAISRCELWNWLKNYEPDDDKGFMFTTGVPQLERLRNELAKDPVNDGHSGSSYAVTMRNMEYIAKNGYEAFKTRFNK
;
A
#
# COMPACT_ATOMS: atom_id res chain seq x y z
N MET A 1 -8.53 -11.19 -24.20
CA MET A 1 -9.12 -9.87 -23.87
C MET A 1 -7.99 -9.00 -23.34
N SER A 2 -7.54 -8.04 -24.12
CA SER A 2 -6.43 -7.15 -23.73
C SER A 2 -7.03 -5.97 -22.96
N LEU A 3 -6.82 -5.94 -21.64
CA LEU A 3 -7.14 -4.77 -20.82
C LEU A 3 -6.13 -3.66 -21.17
N ASN A 4 -6.60 -2.63 -21.88
CA ASN A 4 -5.89 -1.37 -22.00
C ASN A 4 -5.78 -0.75 -20.60
N MET A 5 -4.68 -1.03 -19.90
CA MET A 5 -4.31 -0.32 -18.69
C MET A 5 -3.79 1.07 -19.11
N ASN A 6 -4.72 2.02 -19.24
CA ASN A 6 -4.36 3.43 -19.36
C ASN A 6 -3.86 3.91 -17.98
N MET A 7 -2.61 3.58 -17.67
CA MET A 7 -1.94 4.04 -16.47
C MET A 7 -1.65 5.53 -16.65
N ASN A 8 -2.43 6.40 -16.00
CA ASN A 8 -2.09 7.83 -15.93
C ASN A 8 -0.68 7.95 -15.29
N PRO A 9 0.25 8.73 -15.85
CA PRO A 9 1.58 8.88 -15.24
C PRO A 9 1.46 9.49 -13.83
N LEU A 10 2.39 9.11 -12.95
CA LEU A 10 2.57 9.80 -11.66
C LEU A 10 2.78 11.29 -11.95
N ASN A 11 1.95 12.14 -11.34
CA ASN A 11 2.14 13.59 -11.48
C ASN A 11 3.33 14.00 -10.61
N ASN A 12 4.08 15.03 -11.04
CA ASN A 12 5.22 15.59 -10.29
C ASN A 12 4.88 16.08 -8.86
N ASN A 13 3.61 16.07 -8.46
CA ASN A 13 3.11 16.45 -7.13
C ASN A 13 2.69 15.25 -6.25
N ASP A 14 2.84 14.00 -6.74
CA ASP A 14 2.46 12.81 -5.97
C ASP A 14 3.52 12.54 -4.87
N TYR A 15 3.33 13.15 -3.69
CA TYR A 15 4.15 12.89 -2.49
C TYR A 15 3.51 11.80 -1.61
N PHE A 16 4.15 10.63 -1.58
CA PHE A 16 3.71 9.46 -0.81
C PHE A 16 4.33 9.36 0.60
N GLY A 17 5.15 10.36 0.97
CA GLY A 17 5.81 10.42 2.26
C GLY A 17 7.30 10.13 2.20
N ASN A 18 8.00 10.38 3.31
CA ASN A 18 9.41 10.03 3.49
C ASN A 18 9.61 8.55 3.88
N GLY A 19 8.52 7.78 4.03
CA GLY A 19 8.56 6.37 4.43
C GLY A 19 8.85 6.12 5.92
N GLU A 20 8.87 7.14 6.77
CA GLU A 20 9.23 6.99 8.19
C GLU A 20 8.04 6.85 9.16
N PHE A 21 6.86 7.40 8.80
CA PHE A 21 5.61 7.25 9.56
C PHE A 21 5.71 7.57 11.06
N GLU A 22 6.53 8.57 11.43
CA GLU A 22 6.85 8.92 12.83
C GLU A 22 5.62 9.30 13.67
N PHE A 23 4.55 9.78 13.02
CA PHE A 23 3.28 10.14 13.65
C PHE A 23 2.38 8.93 13.99
N THR A 24 2.74 7.73 13.54
CA THR A 24 1.94 6.52 13.77
C THR A 24 2.37 5.77 15.03
N ASN A 25 1.50 4.93 15.59
CA ASN A 25 1.82 4.13 16.77
C ASN A 25 2.93 3.09 16.49
N GLU A 26 3.64 2.66 17.54
CA GLU A 26 4.80 1.77 17.43
C GLU A 26 4.48 0.41 16.81
N TRP A 27 3.24 -0.07 16.98
CA TRP A 27 2.80 -1.35 16.43
C TRP A 27 2.59 -1.29 14.91
N SER A 28 1.92 -0.26 14.40
CA SER A 28 1.59 -0.13 12.97
C SER A 28 2.75 0.44 12.14
N ARG A 29 3.60 1.27 12.76
CA ARG A 29 4.72 1.95 12.10
C ARG A 29 5.60 1.01 11.28
N PRO A 30 6.15 -0.10 11.80
CA PRO A 30 7.10 -0.90 11.04
C PRO A 30 6.45 -1.56 9.81
N TYR A 31 5.16 -1.92 9.90
CA TYR A 31 4.39 -2.44 8.76
C TYR A 31 4.15 -1.39 7.68
N PHE A 32 3.84 -0.14 8.07
CA PHE A 32 3.69 0.95 7.11
C PHE A 32 5.02 1.28 6.42
N LYS A 33 6.13 1.31 7.17
CA LYS A 33 7.48 1.50 6.61
C LYS A 33 7.78 0.42 5.56
N SER A 34 7.57 -0.84 5.92
CA SER A 34 7.82 -1.99 5.06
C SER A 34 6.96 -1.94 3.79
N ALA A 35 5.65 -1.70 3.92
CA ALA A 35 4.73 -1.61 2.80
C ALA A 35 5.05 -0.43 1.87
N HIS A 36 5.34 0.74 2.41
CA HIS A 36 5.74 1.90 1.62
C HIS A 36 7.01 1.61 0.80
N GLN A 37 8.02 1.01 1.42
CA GLN A 37 9.25 0.62 0.74
C GLN A 37 8.99 -0.43 -0.35
N ALA A 38 8.20 -1.46 -0.06
CA ALA A 38 7.88 -2.52 -1.00
C ALA A 38 7.10 -1.99 -2.21
N ILE A 39 6.09 -1.13 -1.99
CA ILE A 39 5.32 -0.47 -3.07
C ILE A 39 6.24 0.41 -3.92
N SER A 40 7.14 1.16 -3.28
CA SER A 40 8.09 2.04 -3.97
C SER A 40 9.07 1.25 -4.85
N ARG A 41 9.66 0.17 -4.33
CA ARG A 41 10.57 -0.71 -5.10
C ARG A 41 9.85 -1.44 -6.22
N CYS A 42 8.57 -1.74 -6.04
CA CYS A 42 7.75 -2.36 -7.08
C CYS A 42 7.19 -1.35 -8.08
N GLU A 43 7.37 -0.03 -7.84
CA GLU A 43 6.82 1.05 -8.65
C GLU A 43 5.28 0.98 -8.76
N LEU A 44 4.61 0.54 -7.68
CA LEU A 44 3.18 0.23 -7.68
C LEU A 44 2.27 1.35 -7.17
N TRP A 45 2.80 2.52 -6.78
CA TRP A 45 1.98 3.61 -6.24
C TRP A 45 0.85 4.03 -7.18
N ASN A 46 1.15 4.19 -8.47
CA ASN A 46 0.14 4.56 -9.46
C ASN A 46 -0.89 3.46 -9.70
N TRP A 47 -0.44 2.20 -9.71
CA TRP A 47 -1.37 1.08 -9.82
C TRP A 47 -2.32 1.04 -8.61
N LEU A 48 -1.78 1.22 -7.39
CA LEU A 48 -2.55 1.20 -6.15
C LEU A 48 -3.55 2.36 -6.06
N LYS A 49 -3.24 3.52 -6.64
CA LYS A 49 -4.14 4.68 -6.76
C LYS A 49 -5.42 4.34 -7.53
N ASN A 50 -5.32 3.46 -8.53
CA ASN A 50 -6.43 3.10 -9.42
C ASN A 50 -7.04 1.74 -9.10
N TYR A 51 -6.38 0.96 -8.25
CA TYR A 51 -6.85 -0.35 -7.86
C TYR A 51 -7.95 -0.24 -6.79
N GLU A 52 -8.93 -1.13 -6.88
CA GLU A 52 -9.89 -1.40 -5.83
C GLU A 52 -9.96 -2.93 -5.70
N PRO A 53 -9.70 -3.51 -4.51
CA PRO A 53 -9.90 -4.93 -4.31
C PRO A 53 -11.39 -5.30 -4.34
N ASP A 54 -11.73 -6.54 -4.67
CA ASP A 54 -13.12 -7.02 -4.68
C ASP A 54 -13.79 -6.74 -3.32
N ASP A 55 -15.02 -6.20 -3.34
CA ASP A 55 -15.74 -5.77 -2.13
C ASP A 55 -15.85 -6.87 -1.06
N ASP A 56 -16.10 -8.12 -1.49
CA ASP A 56 -16.27 -9.27 -0.61
C ASP A 56 -14.94 -9.87 -0.10
N LYS A 57 -13.79 -9.44 -0.64
CA LYS A 57 -12.47 -10.01 -0.34
C LYS A 57 -11.52 -9.02 0.32
N GLY A 58 -11.57 -7.75 -0.09
CA GLY A 58 -10.56 -6.75 0.23
C GLY A 58 -9.14 -7.23 -0.11
N PHE A 59 -8.13 -6.56 0.45
CA PHE A 59 -6.74 -6.97 0.26
C PHE A 59 -6.41 -8.32 0.89
N MET A 60 -7.11 -8.72 1.94
CA MET A 60 -6.84 -9.97 2.68
C MET A 60 -7.02 -11.21 1.80
N PHE A 61 -8.14 -11.29 1.06
CA PHE A 61 -8.51 -12.49 0.33
C PHE A 61 -8.37 -12.37 -1.19
N THR A 62 -8.01 -11.20 -1.72
CA THR A 62 -7.81 -11.07 -3.17
C THR A 62 -6.56 -11.82 -3.60
N THR A 63 -6.68 -12.67 -4.61
CA THR A 63 -5.57 -13.48 -5.16
C THR A 63 -5.56 -13.40 -6.68
N GLY A 64 -4.43 -13.75 -7.30
CA GLY A 64 -4.32 -13.83 -8.77
C GLY A 64 -4.17 -12.47 -9.46
N VAL A 65 -3.90 -11.41 -8.70
CA VAL A 65 -3.59 -10.08 -9.23
C VAL A 65 -2.07 -9.91 -9.28
N PRO A 66 -1.42 -9.86 -10.47
CA PRO A 66 0.04 -9.92 -10.59
C PRO A 66 0.79 -8.86 -9.77
N GLN A 67 0.23 -7.65 -9.66
CA GLN A 67 0.79 -6.55 -8.87
C GLN A 67 0.73 -6.84 -7.36
N LEU A 68 -0.35 -7.45 -6.87
CA LEU A 68 -0.45 -7.88 -5.48
C LEU A 68 0.52 -9.02 -5.19
N GLU A 69 0.66 -9.99 -6.10
CA GLU A 69 1.62 -11.08 -5.91
C GLU A 69 3.06 -10.56 -5.91
N ARG A 70 3.42 -9.65 -6.83
CA ARG A 70 4.72 -8.97 -6.82
C ARG A 70 4.96 -8.24 -5.49
N LEU A 71 3.95 -7.52 -5.00
CA LEU A 71 4.04 -6.79 -3.74
C LEU A 71 4.19 -7.74 -2.53
N ARG A 72 3.43 -8.83 -2.48
CA ARG A 72 3.54 -9.86 -1.43
C ARG A 72 4.93 -10.49 -1.40
N ASN A 73 5.48 -10.79 -2.56
CA ASN A 73 6.84 -11.32 -2.68
C ASN A 73 7.91 -10.31 -2.22
N GLU A 74 7.70 -9.01 -2.45
CA GLU A 74 8.61 -7.98 -1.94
C GLU A 74 8.49 -7.79 -0.43
N LEU A 75 7.26 -7.78 0.11
CA LEU A 75 6.99 -7.70 1.55
C LEU A 75 7.61 -8.88 2.31
N ALA A 76 7.53 -10.09 1.76
CA ALA A 76 8.08 -11.30 2.37
C ALA A 76 9.62 -11.27 2.55
N LYS A 77 10.32 -10.30 1.96
CA LYS A 77 11.77 -10.10 2.17
C LYS A 77 12.09 -9.38 3.47
N ASP A 78 11.10 -8.74 4.10
CA ASP A 78 11.25 -8.02 5.35
C ASP A 78 10.61 -8.83 6.49
N PRO A 79 11.41 -9.33 7.46
CA PRO A 79 10.93 -10.18 8.55
C PRO A 79 9.83 -9.57 9.42
N VAL A 80 9.64 -8.24 9.39
CA VAL A 80 8.49 -7.62 10.07
C VAL A 80 7.17 -8.25 9.61
N ASN A 81 7.10 -8.66 8.33
CA ASN A 81 5.88 -9.19 7.74
C ASN A 81 5.57 -10.64 8.12
N ASP A 82 6.49 -11.36 8.77
CA ASP A 82 6.21 -12.70 9.30
C ASP A 82 5.20 -12.65 10.45
N GLY A 83 5.09 -11.50 11.13
CA GLY A 83 4.11 -11.25 12.18
C GLY A 83 2.74 -10.79 11.66
N HIS A 84 2.53 -10.67 10.35
CA HIS A 84 1.24 -10.21 9.81
C HIS A 84 0.17 -11.30 9.90
N SER A 85 -0.94 -10.97 10.58
CA SER A 85 -2.21 -11.62 10.26
C SER A 85 -2.74 -11.10 8.92
N GLY A 86 -3.59 -11.86 8.24
CA GLY A 86 -4.25 -11.38 7.01
C GLY A 86 -5.06 -10.09 7.25
N SER A 87 -5.63 -9.92 8.45
CA SER A 87 -6.36 -8.71 8.83
C SER A 87 -5.43 -7.50 8.98
N SER A 88 -4.27 -7.66 9.64
CA SER A 88 -3.31 -6.55 9.73
C SER A 88 -2.73 -6.20 8.36
N TYR A 89 -2.53 -7.19 7.48
CA TYR A 89 -2.10 -6.94 6.10
C TYR A 89 -3.12 -6.08 5.36
N ALA A 90 -4.41 -6.41 5.47
CA ALA A 90 -5.47 -5.63 4.84
C ALA A 90 -5.55 -4.19 5.36
N VAL A 91 -5.39 -3.98 6.67
CA VAL A 91 -5.33 -2.63 7.26
C VAL A 91 -4.12 -1.86 6.72
N THR A 92 -2.94 -2.47 6.67
CA THR A 92 -1.73 -1.86 6.10
C THR A 92 -1.97 -1.43 4.66
N MET A 93 -2.47 -2.33 3.80
CA MET A 93 -2.72 -2.04 2.39
C MET A 93 -3.78 -0.97 2.18
N ARG A 94 -4.85 -0.96 2.98
CA ARG A 94 -5.90 0.08 2.90
C ARG A 94 -5.36 1.48 3.26
N ASN A 95 -4.39 1.57 4.17
CA ASN A 95 -3.71 2.83 4.46
C ASN A 95 -2.76 3.25 3.32
N MET A 96 -2.02 2.30 2.74
CA MET A 96 -1.17 2.59 1.57
C MET A 96 -2.00 3.04 0.35
N GLU A 97 -3.15 2.41 0.13
CA GLU A 97 -4.11 2.83 -0.89
C GLU A 97 -4.65 4.23 -0.62
N TYR A 98 -5.00 4.54 0.63
CA TYR A 98 -5.42 5.89 1.00
C TYR A 98 -4.34 6.93 0.70
N ILE A 99 -3.07 6.63 1.00
CA ILE A 99 -1.94 7.49 0.66
C ILE A 99 -1.80 7.64 -0.86
N ALA A 100 -1.93 6.55 -1.62
CA ALA A 100 -1.87 6.60 -3.09
C ALA A 100 -2.97 7.47 -3.70
N LYS A 101 -4.18 7.43 -3.12
CA LYS A 101 -5.36 8.18 -3.59
C LYS A 101 -5.39 9.64 -3.12
N ASN A 102 -4.93 9.93 -1.90
CA ASN A 102 -5.16 11.21 -1.22
C ASN A 102 -3.89 11.95 -0.79
N GLY A 103 -2.72 11.31 -0.87
CA GLY A 103 -1.43 11.86 -0.45
C GLY A 103 -1.12 11.65 1.04
N TYR A 104 0.17 11.78 1.37
CA TYR A 104 0.70 11.50 2.71
C TYR A 104 0.22 12.49 3.79
N GLU A 105 0.09 13.77 3.46
CA GLU A 105 -0.38 14.80 4.42
C GLU A 105 -1.84 14.58 4.84
N ALA A 106 -2.68 14.11 3.91
CA ALA A 106 -4.05 13.73 4.21
C ALA A 106 -4.09 12.52 5.16
N PHE A 107 -3.17 11.56 4.98
CA PHE A 107 -3.04 10.41 5.86
C PHE A 107 -2.57 10.81 7.27
N LYS A 108 -1.55 11.66 7.37
CA LYS A 108 -1.06 12.21 8.64
C LYS A 108 -2.17 12.93 9.42
N THR A 109 -2.97 13.74 8.74
CA THR A 109 -4.12 14.44 9.35
C THR A 109 -5.20 13.46 9.84
N ARG A 110 -5.46 12.38 9.08
CA ARG A 110 -6.44 11.35 9.46
C ARG A 110 -6.00 10.50 10.64
N PHE A 111 -4.71 10.18 10.74
CA PHE A 111 -4.18 9.29 11.78
C PHE A 111 -4.15 9.96 13.17
N ASN A 112 -4.08 11.28 13.22
CA ASN A 112 -4.03 12.06 14.46
C ASN A 112 -5.42 12.47 15.01
N LYS A 113 -6.51 11.96 14.43
CA LYS A 113 -7.88 12.18 14.89
C LYS A 113 -8.39 10.97 15.65
#